data_AF-A0A944F377-F1
#
_entry.id   AF-A0A944F377-F1
#
_cell.length_a   1.000
_cell.length_b   1.000
_cell.length_c   1.000
_cell.angle_alpha   90.00
_cell.angle_beta   90.00
_cell.angle_gamma   90.00
#
_symmetry.space_group_name_H-M   'P 1'
#
loop_
_entity.id
_entity.type
_entity.pdbx_description
1 polymer ?
#
loop_
_entity_poly.entity_id
_entity_poly.type
_entity_poly.pdbx_seq_one_letter_code
_entity_poly.pdbx_strand_id
1 'polypeptide(L)'
;PGCREGSRQAREARQARCRKVSRNLPASAGRALQGELTKSLTTDEAPSAGHGPTGAHAGSAFQYGWWSYVDKDLRKVLGQEVEGPLAKTYCGNGDLAACRDTLLATLKQAVAKPATEVYPGDDSCKAGEQWCADSIVHRAVGGLTHPAMHWQNRPTYQMVIEYPSHR
;
A
#
# COMPACT_ATOMS: atom_id res chain seq x y z
N PRO A 1 40.65 20.48 -25.15
CA PRO A 1 40.24 21.28 -23.96
C PRO A 1 38.72 21.20 -23.74
N GLY A 2 38.15 20.54 -22.75
CA GLY A 2 38.63 19.84 -21.58
C GLY A 2 37.38 19.48 -20.78
N CYS A 3 37.04 18.20 -20.69
CA CYS A 3 36.14 17.65 -19.69
C CYS A 3 36.83 16.39 -19.16
N ARG A 4 37.74 16.55 -18.19
CA ARG A 4 38.19 15.40 -17.40
C ARG A 4 37.04 15.04 -16.48
N GLU A 5 36.34 13.98 -16.85
CA GLU A 5 35.44 13.24 -15.98
C GLU A 5 36.09 13.02 -14.61
N GLY A 6 35.38 13.40 -13.54
CA GLY A 6 35.89 13.36 -12.17
C GLY A 6 36.51 12.01 -11.82
N SER A 7 37.70 12.07 -11.21
CA SER A 7 38.48 10.91 -10.78
C SER A 7 37.64 9.95 -9.94
N ARG A 8 37.91 8.65 -10.06
CA ARG A 8 37.25 7.58 -9.30
C ARG A 8 37.18 7.89 -7.79
N GLN A 9 38.26 8.46 -7.24
CA GLN A 9 38.32 8.94 -5.86
C GLN A 9 37.31 10.04 -5.54
N ALA A 10 37.04 10.99 -6.44
CA ALA A 10 36.03 12.02 -6.22
C ALA A 10 34.60 11.45 -6.22
N ARG A 11 34.34 10.41 -7.02
CA ARG A 11 33.06 9.69 -7.03
C ARG A 11 32.86 8.86 -5.75
N GLU A 12 33.89 8.14 -5.32
CA GLU A 12 33.88 7.36 -4.07
C GLU A 12 33.73 8.26 -2.84
N ALA A 13 34.40 9.42 -2.81
CA ALA A 13 34.26 10.40 -1.73
C ALA A 13 32.84 11.02 -1.69
N ARG A 14 32.22 11.28 -2.85
CA ARG A 14 30.80 11.70 -2.93
C ARG A 14 29.86 10.62 -2.41
N GLN A 15 30.04 9.36 -2.81
CA GLN A 15 29.24 8.24 -2.32
C GLN A 15 29.40 8.02 -0.81
N ALA A 16 30.62 8.14 -0.28
CA ALA A 16 30.89 8.05 1.15
C ALA A 16 30.21 9.20 1.94
N ARG A 17 30.23 10.43 1.39
CA ARG A 17 29.48 11.57 1.96
C ARG A 17 27.98 11.32 1.96
N CYS A 18 27.40 10.85 0.86
CA CYS A 18 25.97 10.53 0.80
C CYS A 18 25.57 9.43 1.79
N ARG A 19 26.39 8.37 1.93
CA ARG A 19 26.18 7.33 2.96
C ARG A 19 26.22 7.88 4.38
N LYS A 20 27.12 8.84 4.66
CA LYS A 20 27.24 9.46 5.99
C LYS A 20 26.07 10.41 6.31
N VAL A 21 25.58 11.15 5.31
CA VAL A 21 24.38 12.00 5.44
C VAL A 21 23.13 11.15 5.66
N SER A 22 22.97 10.05 4.93
CA SER A 22 21.84 9.12 5.10
C SER A 22 21.84 8.43 6.48
N ARG A 23 23.01 8.13 7.04
CA ARG A 23 23.14 7.59 8.41
C ARG A 23 22.79 8.60 9.51
N ASN A 24 22.80 9.90 9.22
CA ASN A 24 22.59 10.97 10.20
C ASN A 24 21.25 11.70 10.02
N LEU A 25 20.32 11.16 9.23
CA LEU A 25 18.99 11.76 9.14
C LEU A 25 18.29 11.60 10.51
N PRO A 26 17.87 12.70 11.17
CA PRO A 26 17.17 12.59 12.44
C PRO A 26 15.83 11.88 12.24
N ALA A 27 15.37 11.14 13.26
CA ALA A 27 14.10 10.41 13.20
C ALA A 27 12.89 11.32 12.86
N SER A 28 12.98 12.62 13.20
CA SER A 28 12.00 13.63 12.81
C SER A 28 11.98 13.90 11.30
N ALA A 29 13.13 13.90 10.63
CA ALA A 29 13.21 14.02 9.17
C ALA A 29 12.64 12.77 8.49
N GLY A 30 12.86 11.59 9.07
CA GLY A 30 12.23 10.35 8.60
C GLY A 30 10.70 10.38 8.70
N ARG A 31 10.16 10.81 9.84
CA ARG A 31 8.71 10.98 10.04
C ARG A 31 8.11 12.07 9.14
N ALA A 32 8.80 13.19 8.97
CA ALA A 32 8.35 14.25 8.07
C ALA A 32 8.30 13.76 6.61
N LEU A 33 9.36 13.09 6.16
CA LEU A 33 9.40 12.49 4.83
C LEU A 33 8.31 11.44 4.64
N GLN A 34 8.09 10.56 5.62
CA GLN A 34 7.01 9.60 5.59
C GLN A 34 5.65 10.33 5.45
N GLY A 35 5.42 11.37 6.26
CA GLY A 35 4.20 12.18 6.19
C GLY A 35 3.96 12.74 4.79
N GLU A 36 4.96 13.35 4.17
CA GLU A 36 4.85 13.87 2.80
C GLU A 36 4.64 12.77 1.75
N LEU A 37 5.32 11.63 1.89
CA LEU A 37 5.12 10.47 1.02
C LEU A 37 3.68 9.96 1.12
N THR A 38 3.13 9.86 2.32
CA THR A 38 1.77 9.36 2.54
C THR A 38 0.67 10.31 2.07
N LYS A 39 0.99 11.59 1.81
CA LYS A 39 0.07 12.53 1.14
C LYS A 39 0.01 12.28 -0.37
N SER A 40 1.07 11.74 -0.96
CA SER A 40 1.17 11.49 -2.40
C SER A 40 0.84 10.05 -2.78
N LEU A 41 1.13 9.12 -1.87
CA LEU A 41 0.90 7.68 -2.02
C LEU A 41 0.09 7.22 -0.81
N THR A 42 -1.15 6.80 -1.06
CA THR A 42 -1.99 6.30 0.03
C THR A 42 -1.30 5.11 0.71
N THR A 43 -1.42 5.05 2.03
CA THR A 43 -0.87 3.91 2.80
C THR A 43 -1.65 2.64 2.47
N ASP A 44 -2.96 2.78 2.31
CA ASP A 44 -3.89 1.75 1.87
C ASP A 44 -4.75 2.27 0.72
N GLU A 45 -5.18 1.36 -0.14
CA GLU A 45 -6.12 1.62 -1.24
C GLU A 45 -7.38 0.79 -0.96
N ALA A 46 -8.08 1.18 0.11
CA ALA A 46 -9.29 0.50 0.57
C ALA A 46 -10.39 0.54 -0.50
N PRO A 47 -11.39 -0.37 -0.47
CA PRO A 47 -12.48 -0.38 -1.45
C PRO A 47 -13.28 0.92 -1.56
N SER A 48 -13.40 1.69 -0.47
CA SER A 48 -14.00 3.04 -0.45
C SER A 48 -13.08 4.13 -0.98
N ALA A 49 -11.80 3.86 -1.24
CA ALA A 49 -10.86 4.86 -1.72
C ALA A 49 -11.34 5.46 -3.06
N GLY A 50 -11.05 6.76 -3.24
CA GLY A 50 -11.43 7.47 -4.45
C GLY A 50 -10.40 7.31 -5.57
N HIS A 51 -10.83 6.84 -6.74
CA HIS A 51 -9.97 6.71 -7.93
C HIS A 51 -10.31 7.76 -8.98
N GLY A 52 -9.78 8.98 -8.79
CA GLY A 52 -9.93 10.08 -9.74
C GLY A 52 -11.38 10.26 -10.20
N PRO A 53 -11.67 10.25 -11.51
CA PRO A 53 -13.04 10.48 -12.04
C PRO A 53 -14.08 9.45 -11.62
N THR A 54 -13.68 8.25 -11.18
CA THR A 54 -14.64 7.20 -10.76
C THR A 54 -15.18 7.43 -9.34
N GLY A 55 -14.47 8.23 -8.53
CA GLY A 55 -14.81 8.53 -7.14
C GLY A 55 -14.62 7.33 -6.21
N ALA A 56 -15.17 7.44 -5.00
CA ALA A 56 -15.17 6.39 -3.97
C ALA A 56 -16.07 5.19 -4.37
N HIS A 57 -15.83 4.01 -3.80
CA HIS A 57 -16.62 2.78 -4.04
C HIS A 57 -16.58 2.26 -5.49
N ALA A 58 -15.50 2.54 -6.23
CA ALA A 58 -15.36 2.13 -7.61
C ALA A 58 -15.11 0.61 -7.77
N GLY A 59 -14.70 -0.08 -6.70
CA GLY A 59 -14.41 -1.50 -6.69
C GLY A 59 -12.96 -1.86 -7.06
N SER A 60 -12.22 -0.97 -7.70
CA SER A 60 -10.76 -1.07 -7.74
C SER A 60 -10.19 -0.85 -6.35
N ALA A 61 -9.41 -1.80 -5.85
CA ALA A 61 -8.78 -1.71 -4.53
C ALA A 61 -7.53 -2.57 -4.50
N PHE A 62 -6.61 -2.27 -3.59
CA PHE A 62 -5.38 -3.04 -3.36
C PHE A 62 -4.48 -3.20 -4.60
N GLN A 63 -4.51 -2.24 -5.53
CA GLN A 63 -3.68 -2.24 -6.74
C GLN A 63 -2.29 -1.67 -6.47
N TYR A 64 -2.20 -0.72 -5.54
CA TYR A 64 -0.99 -0.05 -5.10
C TYR A 64 -0.91 -0.02 -3.58
N GLY A 65 0.26 0.36 -3.05
CA GLY A 65 0.47 0.52 -1.61
C GLY A 65 1.71 -0.19 -1.11
N TRP A 66 1.75 -0.40 0.20
CA TRP A 66 2.97 -0.83 0.90
C TRP A 66 3.03 -2.32 1.21
N TRP A 67 1.95 -3.05 0.92
CA TRP A 67 1.75 -4.46 1.30
C TRP A 67 2.80 -5.39 0.71
N SER A 68 3.22 -5.15 -0.54
CA SER A 68 4.29 -5.94 -1.16
C SER A 68 5.65 -5.75 -0.47
N TYR A 69 5.93 -4.56 0.07
CA TYR A 69 7.16 -4.32 0.82
C TYR A 69 7.11 -5.00 2.18
N VAL A 70 5.96 -4.97 2.86
CA VAL A 70 5.75 -5.69 4.13
C VAL A 70 5.92 -7.20 3.91
N ASP A 71 5.26 -7.78 2.91
CA ASP A 71 5.40 -9.20 2.58
C ASP A 71 6.87 -9.59 2.32
N LYS A 72 7.58 -8.85 1.45
CA LYS A 72 9.00 -9.09 1.18
C LYS A 72 9.86 -9.04 2.44
N ASP A 73 9.62 -8.07 3.30
CA ASP A 73 10.39 -7.89 4.53
C ASP A 73 10.12 -9.01 5.55
N LEU A 74 8.86 -9.42 5.70
CA LEU A 74 8.48 -10.55 6.55
C LEU A 74 9.10 -11.86 6.06
N ARG A 75 9.00 -12.16 4.76
CA ARG A 75 9.65 -13.32 4.16
C ARG A 75 11.16 -13.30 4.37
N LYS A 76 11.78 -12.12 4.27
CA LYS A 76 13.22 -11.96 4.52
C LYS A 76 13.58 -12.28 5.98
N VAL A 77 12.82 -11.80 6.96
CA VAL A 77 13.04 -12.11 8.40
C VAL A 77 12.81 -13.61 8.69
N LEU A 78 11.87 -14.24 7.99
CA LEU A 78 11.61 -15.68 8.10
C LEU A 78 12.69 -16.55 7.42
N GLY A 79 13.73 -15.95 6.85
CA GLY A 79 14.82 -16.67 6.17
C GLY A 79 14.42 -17.24 4.81
N GLN A 80 13.29 -16.82 4.24
CA GLN A 80 12.87 -17.24 2.92
C GLN A 80 13.68 -16.53 1.82
N GLU A 81 13.80 -17.18 0.67
CA GLU A 81 14.38 -16.56 -0.51
C GLU A 81 13.42 -15.49 -1.07
N VAL A 82 13.96 -14.31 -1.38
CA VAL A 82 13.18 -13.18 -1.90
C VAL A 82 13.90 -12.61 -3.11
N GLU A 83 13.29 -12.78 -4.29
CA GLU A 83 13.76 -12.13 -5.51
C GLU A 83 13.66 -10.60 -5.41
N GLY A 84 14.77 -9.92 -5.74
CA GLY A 84 14.88 -8.47 -5.58
C GLY A 84 14.59 -8.04 -4.13
N PRO A 85 15.46 -8.41 -3.17
CA PRO A 85 15.26 -8.09 -1.76
C PRO A 85 15.33 -6.59 -1.53
N LEU A 86 14.69 -6.12 -0.46
CA LEU A 86 14.83 -4.75 -0.01
C LEU A 86 16.29 -4.46 0.38
N ALA A 87 16.70 -3.21 0.24
CA ALA A 87 18.06 -2.77 0.59
C ALA A 87 18.40 -2.97 2.08
N LYS A 88 17.38 -3.08 2.93
CA LYS A 88 17.49 -3.34 4.36
C LYS A 88 16.30 -4.21 4.80
N THR A 89 16.52 -5.05 5.80
CA THR A 89 15.45 -5.68 6.58
C THR A 89 14.95 -4.72 7.64
N TYR A 90 13.65 -4.43 7.64
CA TYR A 90 13.04 -3.40 8.49
C TYR A 90 12.41 -3.98 9.76
N CYS A 91 11.66 -5.08 9.65
CA CYS A 91 10.94 -5.70 10.75
C CYS A 91 11.91 -6.27 11.76
N GLY A 92 11.80 -5.81 13.01
CA GLY A 92 12.73 -6.20 14.08
C GLY A 92 14.21 -5.93 13.81
N ASN A 93 14.55 -5.09 12.81
CA ASN A 93 15.91 -4.99 12.24
C ASN A 93 16.53 -6.34 11.84
N GLY A 94 15.71 -7.31 11.40
CA GLY A 94 16.14 -8.65 11.02
C GLY A 94 16.09 -9.69 12.13
N ASP A 95 15.78 -9.29 13.38
CA ASP A 95 15.54 -10.23 14.47
C ASP A 95 14.09 -10.73 14.44
N LEU A 96 13.92 -12.06 14.43
CA LEU A 96 12.61 -12.69 14.30
C LEU A 96 11.71 -12.43 15.53
N ALA A 97 12.28 -12.47 16.74
CA ALA A 97 11.51 -12.24 17.96
C ALA A 97 11.05 -10.79 18.06
N ALA A 98 11.95 -9.83 17.79
CA ALA A 98 11.63 -8.42 17.75
C ALA A 98 10.63 -8.08 16.63
N CYS A 99 10.71 -8.76 15.48
CA CYS A 99 9.74 -8.61 14.40
C CYS A 99 8.34 -9.08 14.82
N ARG A 100 8.26 -10.26 15.47
CA ARG A 100 7.00 -10.77 16.03
C ARG A 100 6.41 -9.82 17.07
N ASP A 101 7.23 -9.31 17.99
CA ASP A 101 6.77 -8.37 19.03
C ASP A 101 6.25 -7.07 18.41
N THR A 102 6.93 -6.56 17.38
CA THR A 102 6.51 -5.39 16.61
C THR A 102 5.14 -5.64 15.97
N LEU A 103 4.96 -6.77 15.27
CA LEU A 103 3.69 -7.12 14.62
C LEU A 103 2.54 -7.26 15.61
N LEU A 104 2.78 -7.91 16.75
CA LEU A 104 1.74 -8.06 17.78
C LEU A 104 1.39 -6.72 18.42
N ALA A 105 2.37 -5.84 18.65
CA ALA A 105 2.13 -4.51 19.17
C ALA A 105 1.32 -3.64 18.19
N THR A 106 1.68 -3.65 16.91
CA THR A 106 0.95 -2.87 15.89
C THR A 106 -0.44 -3.44 15.63
N LEU A 107 -0.61 -4.76 15.64
CA LEU A 107 -1.93 -5.38 15.52
C LEU A 107 -2.84 -5.01 16.70
N LYS A 108 -2.33 -5.01 17.94
CA LYS A 108 -3.09 -4.55 19.10
C LYS A 108 -3.52 -3.09 18.97
N GLN A 109 -2.63 -2.22 18.48
CA GLN A 109 -2.96 -0.81 18.21
C GLN A 109 -4.05 -0.68 17.13
N ALA A 110 -3.94 -1.46 16.05
CA ALA A 110 -4.91 -1.46 14.96
C ALA A 110 -6.29 -1.95 15.43
N VAL A 111 -6.36 -3.03 16.20
CA VAL A 111 -7.62 -3.58 16.74
C VAL A 111 -8.26 -2.64 17.77
N ALA A 112 -7.46 -1.86 18.50
CA ALA A 112 -7.96 -0.86 19.44
C ALA A 112 -8.52 0.39 18.74
N LYS A 113 -8.30 0.55 17.44
CA LYS A 113 -8.76 1.70 16.68
C LYS A 113 -10.29 1.63 16.50
N PRO A 114 -11.05 2.67 16.87
CA PRO A 114 -12.50 2.66 16.71
C PRO A 114 -12.91 2.43 15.26
N ALA A 115 -13.96 1.63 15.04
CA ALA A 115 -14.47 1.36 13.71
C ALA A 115 -14.87 2.65 12.97
N THR A 116 -15.37 3.66 13.68
CA THR A 116 -15.68 4.99 13.12
C THR A 116 -14.46 5.78 12.69
N GLU A 117 -13.25 5.44 13.15
CA GLU A 117 -12.00 6.05 12.69
C GLU A 117 -11.39 5.28 11.51
N VAL A 118 -11.55 3.95 11.49
CA VAL A 118 -11.15 3.10 10.35
C VAL A 118 -12.09 3.34 9.16
N TYR A 119 -13.38 3.49 9.43
CA TYR A 119 -14.46 3.72 8.46
C TYR A 119 -15.19 5.03 8.83
N PRO A 120 -14.67 6.21 8.43
CA PRO A 120 -15.24 7.50 8.83
C PRO A 120 -16.64 7.80 8.28
N GLY A 121 -17.11 7.01 7.32
CA GLY A 121 -18.35 7.26 6.59
C GLY A 121 -18.18 8.31 5.49
N ASP A 122 -19.21 8.43 4.67
CA ASP A 122 -19.29 9.32 3.50
C ASP A 122 -20.77 9.56 3.13
N ASP A 123 -21.02 10.13 1.95
CA ASP A 123 -22.37 10.42 1.47
C ASP A 123 -23.24 9.15 1.29
N SER A 124 -22.63 7.97 1.21
CA SER A 124 -23.30 6.67 1.02
C SER A 124 -23.39 5.85 2.30
N CYS A 125 -22.41 5.97 3.20
CA CYS A 125 -22.22 5.06 4.33
C CYS A 125 -22.07 5.78 5.67
N LYS A 126 -22.67 5.24 6.73
CA LYS A 126 -22.46 5.81 8.09
C LYS A 126 -21.09 5.44 8.63
N ALA A 127 -20.55 6.30 9.49
CA ALA A 127 -19.32 6.02 10.21
C ALA A 127 -19.41 4.68 10.98
N GLY A 128 -18.37 3.85 10.85
CA GLY A 128 -18.28 2.53 11.47
C GLY A 128 -19.01 1.41 10.71
N GLU A 129 -19.75 1.70 9.65
CA GLU A 129 -20.41 0.68 8.82
C GLU A 129 -19.40 0.07 7.82
N GLN A 130 -18.53 -0.82 8.31
CA GLN A 130 -17.48 -1.49 7.51
C GLN A 130 -18.01 -2.08 6.21
N TRP A 131 -19.12 -2.83 6.29
CA TRP A 131 -19.70 -3.49 5.11
C TRP A 131 -20.08 -2.49 4.01
N CYS A 132 -20.65 -1.34 4.41
CA CYS A 132 -21.02 -0.29 3.47
C CYS A 132 -19.77 0.40 2.92
N ALA A 133 -18.80 0.72 3.78
CA ALA A 133 -17.53 1.30 3.35
C ALA A 133 -16.85 0.41 2.29
N ASP A 134 -16.85 -0.90 2.51
CA ASP A 134 -16.28 -1.87 1.57
C ASP A 134 -17.24 -2.26 0.44
N SER A 135 -18.32 -1.52 0.18
CA SER A 135 -19.25 -1.83 -0.90
C SER A 135 -18.88 -1.13 -2.20
N ILE A 136 -19.29 -1.74 -3.32
CA ILE A 136 -19.25 -1.12 -4.65
C ILE A 136 -20.59 -0.42 -4.88
N VAL A 137 -20.51 0.88 -5.20
CA VAL A 137 -21.67 1.73 -5.44
C VAL A 137 -21.70 2.13 -6.91
N HIS A 138 -22.62 1.54 -7.66
CA HIS A 138 -22.77 1.80 -9.09
C HIS A 138 -23.22 3.25 -9.35
N ARG A 139 -22.58 3.92 -10.30
CA ARG A 139 -23.04 5.22 -10.78
C ARG A 139 -24.27 5.03 -11.67
N ALA A 140 -25.28 5.88 -11.44
CA ALA A 140 -26.51 5.84 -12.24
C ALA A 140 -26.19 6.18 -13.70
N VAL A 141 -26.78 5.41 -14.62
CA VAL A 141 -26.73 5.69 -16.05
C VAL A 141 -28.18 5.95 -16.49
N GLY A 142 -28.49 7.21 -16.75
CA GLY A 142 -29.88 7.65 -16.98
C GLY A 142 -30.75 7.45 -15.74
N GLY A 143 -31.90 6.80 -15.90
CA GLY A 143 -32.83 6.49 -14.80
C GLY A 143 -32.60 5.14 -14.11
N LEU A 144 -31.54 4.40 -14.47
CA LEU A 144 -31.26 3.08 -13.92
C LEU A 144 -30.25 3.17 -12.78
N THR A 145 -30.58 2.50 -11.69
CA THR A 145 -29.73 2.35 -10.50
C THR A 145 -29.62 0.87 -10.12
N HIS A 146 -28.56 0.53 -9.38
CA HIS A 146 -28.34 -0.79 -8.85
C HIS A 146 -28.10 -0.70 -7.34
N PRO A 147 -28.53 -1.72 -6.57
CA PRO A 147 -28.17 -1.78 -5.15
C PRO A 147 -26.65 -1.86 -5.00
N ALA A 148 -26.14 -1.34 -3.88
CA ALA A 148 -24.76 -1.56 -3.50
C ALA A 148 -24.49 -3.06 -3.37
N MET A 149 -23.28 -3.49 -3.74
CA MET A 149 -22.85 -4.88 -3.64
C MET A 149 -21.56 -4.99 -2.84
N HIS A 150 -21.31 -6.16 -2.27
CA HIS A 150 -20.03 -6.44 -1.62
C HIS A 150 -18.87 -6.20 -2.58
N TRP A 151 -17.76 -5.63 -2.07
CA TRP A 151 -16.50 -5.64 -2.80
C TRP A 151 -16.05 -7.07 -3.08
N GLN A 152 -15.58 -7.28 -4.31
CA GLN A 152 -15.08 -8.56 -4.77
C GLN A 152 -13.92 -8.29 -5.72
N ASN A 153 -12.83 -9.04 -5.56
CA ASN A 153 -11.73 -9.02 -6.52
C ASN A 153 -12.10 -9.83 -7.76
N ARG A 154 -12.99 -9.28 -8.60
CA ARG A 154 -13.48 -9.91 -9.83
C ARG A 154 -13.57 -8.90 -10.98
N PRO A 155 -13.43 -9.36 -12.24
CA PRO A 155 -13.67 -8.50 -13.40
C PRO A 155 -15.11 -7.95 -13.42
N THR A 156 -15.28 -6.77 -14.01
CA THR A 156 -16.58 -6.11 -14.19
C THR A 156 -17.59 -7.00 -14.93
N TYR A 157 -17.11 -7.82 -15.86
CA TYR A 157 -17.92 -8.74 -16.65
C TYR A 157 -17.23 -10.10 -16.78
N GLN A 158 -18.01 -11.17 -16.71
CA GLN A 158 -17.52 -12.54 -16.83
C GLN A 158 -18.42 -13.28 -17.82
N MET A 159 -17.80 -13.96 -18.80
CA MET A 159 -18.50 -14.84 -19.74
C MET A 159 -18.03 -16.26 -19.55
N VAL A 160 -18.99 -17.19 -19.51
CA VAL A 160 -18.73 -18.62 -19.65
C VAL A 160 -19.37 -19.03 -20.97
N ILE A 161 -18.54 -19.49 -21.91
CA ILE A 161 -18.97 -19.87 -23.26
C ILE A 161 -18.59 -21.33 -23.48
N GLU A 162 -19.55 -22.15 -23.89
CA GLU A 162 -19.35 -23.54 -24.27
C GLU A 162 -19.62 -23.71 -25.77
N TYR A 163 -18.73 -24.42 -26.46
CA TYR A 163 -18.90 -24.83 -27.86
C TYR A 163 -19.08 -26.35 -27.91
N PRO A 164 -20.33 -26.87 -27.95
CA PRO A 164 -20.60 -28.31 -27.83
C PRO A 164 -20.20 -29.11 -29.08
N SER A 165 -19.95 -28.45 -30.21
CA SER A 165 -19.41 -29.06 -31.42
C SER A 165 -18.52 -28.07 -32.17
N HIS A 166 -17.54 -28.58 -32.93
CA HIS A 166 -16.74 -27.76 -33.83
C HIS A 166 -17.52 -27.39 -35.10
N ARG A 167 -17.03 -26.39 -35.82
CA ARG A 167 -17.56 -25.95 -37.12
C ARG A 167 -16.67 -26.45 -38.24
#